data_AF-A0A5R8P410-F1
#
_entry.id   AF-A0A5R8P410-F1
#
_cell.length_a   1.000
_cell.length_b   1.000
_cell.length_c   1.000
_cell.angle_alpha   90.00
_cell.angle_beta   90.00
_cell.angle_gamma   90.00
#
_symmetry.space_group_name_H-M   'P 1'
#
loop_
_entity.id
_entity.type
_entity.pdbx_description
1 polymer ?
#
loop_
_entity_poly.entity_id
_entity_poly.type
_entity_poly.pdbx_seq_one_letter_code
_entity_poly.pdbx_strand_id
1 'polypeptide(L)'
;MELDRAPGLLVFRTRLGLTIFDMAADVDGPSAEGLFSSLIGNVLASGDGYAAREVLAHAGHLALPSVAEEALIAAVHAAGLGAGRIPDPAMADLLAAVERCEKAIERSLPASRP
;
A
#
# COMPACT_ATOMS: atom_id res chain seq x y z
N MET A 1 -3.16 -22.02 -3.44
CA MET A 1 -4.20 -21.12 -3.96
C MET A 1 -3.50 -20.02 -4.76
N GLU A 2 -3.33 -20.22 -6.07
CA GLU A 2 -2.71 -19.20 -6.93
C GLU A 2 -3.79 -18.16 -7.31
N LEU A 3 -3.98 -17.20 -6.41
CA LEU A 3 -4.69 -15.97 -6.77
C LEU A 3 -3.73 -15.18 -7.68
N ASP A 4 -4.02 -15.17 -8.97
CA ASP A 4 -3.30 -14.49 -10.07
C ASP A 4 -2.50 -13.23 -9.66
N ARG A 5 -1.16 -13.21 -9.70
CA ARG A 5 -0.27 -12.14 -9.18
C ARG A 5 -0.42 -10.74 -9.81
N ALA A 6 -1.57 -10.43 -10.42
CA ALA A 6 -1.95 -9.10 -10.85
C ALA A 6 -1.72 -8.06 -9.73
N PRO A 7 -1.01 -6.94 -10.02
CA PRO A 7 -0.69 -5.89 -9.06
C PRO A 7 -1.91 -5.31 -8.33
N GLY A 8 -3.05 -5.18 -9.04
CA GLY A 8 -4.27 -4.61 -8.47
C GLY A 8 -4.98 -5.45 -7.41
N LEU A 9 -4.53 -6.69 -7.17
CA LEU A 9 -5.16 -7.61 -6.21
C LEU A 9 -4.34 -7.80 -4.93
N LEU A 10 -3.23 -7.09 -4.76
CA LEU A 10 -2.34 -7.28 -3.62
C LEU A 10 -3.04 -7.03 -2.28
N VAL A 11 -3.71 -5.88 -2.11
CA VAL A 11 -4.45 -5.55 -0.88
C VAL A 11 -5.55 -6.58 -0.60
N PHE A 12 -6.24 -7.06 -1.64
CA PHE A 12 -7.26 -8.10 -1.51
C PHE A 12 -6.65 -9.43 -1.02
N ARG A 13 -5.53 -9.86 -1.60
CA ARG A 13 -4.80 -11.05 -1.15
C ARG A 13 -4.32 -10.91 0.28
N THR A 14 -3.84 -9.71 0.66
CA THR A 14 -3.42 -9.44 2.03
C THR A 14 -4.58 -9.66 2.99
N ARG A 15 -5.73 -9.02 2.74
CA ARG A 15 -6.94 -9.23 3.56
C ARG A 15 -7.37 -10.69 3.64
N LEU A 16 -7.37 -11.38 2.51
CA LEU A 16 -7.72 -12.81 2.48
C LEU A 16 -6.73 -13.66 3.30
N GLY A 17 -5.43 -13.39 3.19
CA GLY A 17 -4.41 -14.07 3.98
C GLY A 17 -4.58 -13.85 5.49
N LEU A 18 -4.92 -12.62 5.90
CA LEU A 18 -5.24 -12.28 7.29
C LEU A 18 -6.51 -13.01 7.76
N THR A 19 -7.56 -13.06 6.94
CA THR A 19 -8.79 -13.82 7.28
C THR A 19 -8.53 -15.31 7.40
N ILE A 20 -7.70 -15.90 6.53
CA ILE A 20 -7.31 -17.31 6.65
C ILE A 20 -6.51 -17.54 7.92
N PHE A 21 -5.60 -16.62 8.26
CA PHE A 21 -4.87 -16.66 9.51
C PHE A 21 -5.82 -16.66 10.72
N ASP A 22 -6.79 -15.75 10.77
CA ASP A 22 -7.77 -15.69 11.87
C ASP A 22 -8.53 -17.01 12.06
N MET A 23 -8.94 -17.64 10.95
CA MET A 23 -9.65 -18.93 11.01
C MET A 23 -8.74 -20.10 11.40
N ALA A 24 -7.45 -20.03 11.06
CA ALA A 24 -6.50 -21.11 11.28
C ALA A 24 -5.80 -21.03 12.65
N ALA A 25 -5.69 -19.83 13.24
CA ALA A 25 -4.96 -19.60 14.49
C ALA A 25 -5.47 -20.48 15.64
N ASP A 26 -6.78 -20.72 15.72
CA ASP A 26 -7.41 -21.56 16.74
C ASP A 26 -7.33 -23.07 16.47
N VAL A 27 -6.98 -23.47 15.24
CA VAL A 27 -7.01 -24.87 14.77
C VAL A 27 -5.61 -25.44 14.61
N ASP A 28 -4.69 -24.67 14.04
CA ASP A 28 -3.30 -25.07 13.76
C ASP A 28 -2.37 -23.84 13.78
N GLY A 29 -1.99 -23.43 14.99
CA GLY A 29 -1.13 -22.27 15.25
C GLY A 29 0.18 -22.25 14.46
N PRO A 30 0.99 -23.34 14.43
CA PRO A 30 2.23 -23.37 13.66
C PRO A 30 2.04 -23.13 12.16
N SER A 31 1.01 -23.73 11.55
CA SER A 31 0.71 -23.50 10.13
C SER A 31 0.21 -22.07 9.89
N ALA A 32 -0.58 -21.52 10.81
CA ALA A 32 -1.03 -20.14 10.76
C ALA A 32 0.15 -19.15 10.84
N GLU A 33 1.09 -19.36 11.75
CA GLU A 33 2.31 -18.54 11.89
C GLU A 33 3.17 -18.57 10.60
N GLY A 34 3.36 -19.75 10.00
CA GLY A 34 4.09 -19.89 8.74
C GLY A 34 3.41 -19.16 7.57
N LEU A 35 2.09 -19.21 7.50
CA LEU A 35 1.29 -18.45 6.53
C LEU A 35 1.45 -16.95 6.75
N PHE A 36 1.37 -16.49 8.00
CA PHE A 36 1.50 -15.08 8.36
C PHE A 36 2.88 -14.52 8.04
N SER A 37 3.94 -15.27 8.36
CA SER A 37 5.32 -14.91 7.98
C SER A 37 5.49 -14.78 6.47
N SER A 38 4.92 -15.72 5.71
CA SER A 38 4.94 -15.69 4.24
C SER A 38 4.17 -14.49 3.68
N LEU A 39 3.03 -14.15 4.30
CA LEU A 39 2.24 -12.98 3.91
C LEU A 39 3.02 -11.68 4.12
N ILE A 40 3.64 -11.50 5.30
CA ILE A 40 4.48 -10.33 5.60
C ILE A 40 5.61 -10.21 4.59
N GLY A 41 6.31 -11.32 4.29
CA GLY A 41 7.38 -11.34 3.30
C GLY A 41 6.93 -10.88 1.91
N ASN A 42 5.75 -11.33 1.46
CA ASN A 42 5.19 -10.90 0.18
C ASN A 42 4.82 -9.41 0.15
N VAL A 43 4.24 -8.89 1.24
CA VAL A 43 3.89 -7.48 1.38
C VAL A 43 5.16 -6.62 1.36
N LEU A 44 6.18 -6.98 2.13
CA LEU A 44 7.46 -6.25 2.16
C LEU A 44 8.16 -6.28 0.79
N ALA A 45 8.17 -7.44 0.11
CA ALA A 45 8.77 -7.57 -1.21
C ALA A 45 8.06 -6.71 -2.28
N SER A 46 6.76 -6.41 -2.09
CA SER A 46 6.02 -5.54 -3.01
C SER A 46 6.28 -4.05 -2.81
N GLY A 47 6.69 -3.64 -1.61
CA GLY A 47 6.79 -2.23 -1.23
C GLY A 47 5.45 -1.47 -1.20
N ASP A 48 4.32 -2.16 -1.27
CA ASP A 48 2.99 -1.52 -1.32
C ASP A 48 2.57 -1.05 0.08
N GLY A 49 2.51 0.28 0.26
CA GLY A 49 2.12 0.89 1.53
C GLY A 49 0.68 0.62 1.95
N TYR A 50 -0.25 0.37 1.03
CA TYR A 50 -1.63 0.02 1.39
C TYR A 50 -1.69 -1.40 1.93
N ALA A 51 -0.99 -2.35 1.28
CA ALA A 51 -0.90 -3.71 1.77
C ALA A 51 -0.18 -3.77 3.12
N ALA A 52 0.90 -2.99 3.30
CA ALA A 52 1.60 -2.86 4.58
C ALA A 52 0.69 -2.32 5.70
N ARG A 53 -0.17 -1.33 5.38
CA ARG A 53 -1.14 -0.79 6.32
C ARG A 53 -2.16 -1.84 6.79
N GLU A 54 -2.63 -2.71 5.89
CA GLU A 54 -3.56 -3.79 6.28
C GLU A 54 -2.91 -4.75 7.28
N VAL A 55 -1.64 -5.11 7.07
CA VAL A 55 -0.89 -5.96 8.01
C VAL A 55 -0.72 -5.28 9.36
N LEU A 56 -0.30 -4.01 9.40
CA LEU A 56 -0.13 -3.26 10.65
C LEU A 56 -1.44 -3.05 11.41
N ALA A 57 -2.53 -2.76 10.70
CA ALA A 57 -3.85 -2.61 11.31
C ALA A 57 -4.35 -3.92 11.93
N HIS A 58 -3.99 -5.06 11.34
CA HIS A 58 -4.34 -6.38 11.83
C HIS A 58 -3.41 -6.86 12.96
N ALA A 59 -2.13 -6.47 12.91
CA ALA A 59 -1.12 -6.78 13.92
C ALA A 59 -1.41 -6.17 15.29
N GLY A 60 -2.34 -5.21 15.43
CA GLY A 60 -2.86 -4.82 16.74
C GLY A 60 -3.41 -6.00 17.58
N HIS A 61 -3.67 -7.14 16.93
CA HIS A 61 -4.11 -8.39 17.55
C HIS A 61 -3.00 -9.46 17.70
N LEU A 62 -1.78 -9.23 17.18
CA LEU A 62 -0.70 -10.22 17.08
C LEU A 62 0.69 -9.61 17.31
N ALA A 63 1.59 -10.33 17.97
CA ALA A 63 2.98 -9.86 18.12
C ALA A 63 3.75 -9.98 16.79
N LEU A 64 4.11 -8.85 16.18
CA LEU A 64 5.05 -8.83 15.05
C LEU A 64 6.51 -8.84 15.55
N PRO A 65 7.44 -9.44 14.80
CA PRO A 65 8.86 -9.17 14.99
C PRO A 65 9.15 -7.69 14.73
N SER A 66 9.92 -7.05 15.62
CA SER A 66 10.22 -5.60 15.56
C SER A 66 10.75 -5.14 14.21
N VAL A 67 11.66 -5.93 13.61
CA VAL A 67 12.25 -5.62 12.29
C VAL A 67 11.19 -5.60 11.18
N ALA A 68 10.22 -6.52 11.23
CA ALA A 68 9.16 -6.57 10.23
C ALA A 68 8.17 -5.40 10.42
N GLU A 69 7.85 -5.07 11.67
CA GLU A 69 7.00 -3.93 12.01
C GLU A 69 7.61 -2.61 11.52
N GLU A 70 8.89 -2.35 11.80
CA GLU A 70 9.61 -1.16 11.33
C GLU A 70 9.60 -1.05 9.80
N ALA A 71 9.84 -2.16 9.10
CA ALA A 71 9.84 -2.19 7.64
C ALA A 71 8.45 -1.92 7.05
N LEU A 72 7.39 -2.45 7.67
CA LEU A 72 6.00 -2.17 7.27
C LEU A 72 5.65 -0.70 7.51
N ILE A 73 6.04 -0.13 8.65
CA ILE A 73 5.83 1.30 8.98
C ILE A 73 6.53 2.17 7.94
N ALA A 74 7.78 1.84 7.58
CA ALA A 74 8.52 2.55 6.55
C ALA A 74 7.81 2.52 5.19
N ALA A 75 7.25 1.37 4.79
CA ALA A 75 6.49 1.24 3.55
C ALA A 75 5.20 2.09 3.55
N VAL A 76 4.46 2.13 4.67
CA VAL A 76 3.29 3.00 4.83
C VAL A 76 3.67 4.47 4.68
N HIS A 77 4.74 4.90 5.34
CA HIS A 77 5.20 6.29 5.27
C HIS A 77 5.73 6.68 3.89
N ALA A 78 6.46 5.78 3.21
CA ALA A 78 6.94 6.02 1.85
C ALA A 78 5.80 6.22 0.85
N ALA A 79 4.66 5.54 1.07
CA ALA A 79 3.43 5.76 0.29
C ALA A 79 2.67 7.04 0.67
N GLY A 80 3.17 7.85 1.62
CA GLY A 80 2.52 9.06 2.11
C GLY A 80 1.30 8.79 3.00
N LEU A 81 1.03 7.54 3.36
CA LEU A 81 -0.10 7.18 4.20
C LEU A 81 0.16 7.63 5.65
N GLY A 82 -0.85 8.24 6.26
CA GLY A 82 -0.74 8.80 7.62
C GLY A 82 -0.01 10.14 7.71
N ALA A 83 0.56 10.66 6.62
CA ALA A 83 1.27 11.94 6.63
C ALA A 83 0.35 13.16 6.85
N GLY A 84 -0.93 13.06 6.46
CA GLY A 84 -1.95 14.11 6.66
C GLY A 84 -1.73 15.40 5.85
N ARG A 85 -0.58 15.54 5.19
CA ARG A 85 -0.21 16.64 4.30
C ARG A 85 0.71 16.15 3.20
N ILE A 86 0.69 16.84 2.06
CA ILE A 86 1.68 16.64 0.99
C ILE A 86 2.94 17.44 1.38
N PRO A 87 4.15 16.85 1.33
CA PRO A 87 5.39 17.59 1.59
C PRO A 87 5.55 18.78 0.65
N ASP A 88 6.07 19.91 1.16
CA ASP A 88 6.19 21.16 0.38
C ASP A 88 6.89 20.99 -0.98
N PRO A 89 7.98 20.19 -1.12
CA PRO A 89 8.58 19.96 -2.43
C PRO A 89 7.63 19.26 -3.41
N ALA A 90 6.92 18.22 -2.94
CA ALA A 90 5.97 17.49 -3.78
C ALA A 90 4.74 18.33 -4.14
N MET A 91 4.30 19.23 -3.24
CA MET A 91 3.24 20.19 -3.53
C MET A 91 3.66 21.20 -4.61
N ALA A 92 4.89 21.72 -4.51
CA ALA A 92 5.43 22.63 -5.51
C ALA A 92 5.52 21.94 -6.89
N ASP A 93 6.02 20.70 -6.93
CA ASP A 93 6.09 19.91 -8.16
C ASP A 93 4.71 19.65 -8.77
N LEU A 94 3.72 19.34 -7.94
CA LEU A 94 2.33 19.13 -8.36
C LEU A 94 1.74 20.40 -8.98
N LEU A 95 1.87 21.54 -8.30
CA LEU A 95 1.39 22.83 -8.81
C LEU A 95 2.07 23.21 -10.13
N ALA A 96 3.39 23.01 -10.23
CA ALA A 96 4.13 23.24 -11.46
C ALA A 96 3.71 22.29 -12.60
N ALA A 97 3.30 21.06 -12.29
CA ALA A 97 2.75 20.14 -13.28
C ALA A 97 1.36 20.59 -13.77
N VAL A 98 0.49 21.03 -12.85
CA VAL A 98 -0.84 21.57 -13.19
C VAL A 98 -0.72 22.79 -14.10
N GLU A 99 0.17 23.74 -13.78
CA GLU A 99 0.39 24.93 -14.60
C GLU A 99 0.91 24.57 -16.02
N ARG A 100 1.75 23.54 -16.13
CA ARG A 100 2.21 23.03 -17.44
C ARG A 100 1.07 22.42 -18.24
N CYS A 101 0.19 21.66 -17.59
CA CYS A 101 -1.00 21.09 -18.24
C CYS A 101 -1.97 22.17 -18.72
N GLU A 102 -2.22 23.20 -17.90
CA GLU A 102 -3.06 24.35 -18.25
C GLU A 102 -2.56 25.02 -19.54
N LYS A 103 -1.27 25.40 -19.58
CA LYS A 103 -0.65 26.01 -20.77
C LYS A 103 -0.72 25.10 -22.00
N ALA A 104 -0.62 23.77 -21.81
CA ALA A 104 -0.74 22.82 -22.91
C ALA A 104 -2.18 22.76 -23.45
N ILE A 105 -3.17 22.77 -22.57
CA ILE A 105 -4.59 22.79 -22.93
C ILE A 105 -4.94 24.09 -23.66
N GLU A 106 -4.51 25.24 -23.15
CA GLU A 106 -4.72 26.56 -23.79
C GLU A 106 -4.18 26.61 -25.22
N ARG A 107 -2.98 26.04 -25.45
CA ARG A 107 -2.38 25.96 -26.78
C ARG A 107 -3.11 25.01 -27.72
N SER A 108 -3.82 24.02 -27.18
CA SER A 108 -4.56 23.02 -27.95
C SER A 108 -5.95 23.47 -28.36
N LEU A 109 -6.49 24.51 -27.70
CA LEU A 109 -7.79 25.08 -28.04
C LEU A 109 -7.71 25.79 -29.39
N PRO A 110 -8.57 25.44 -30.37
CA PRO A 110 -8.64 26.18 -31.62
C PRO A 110 -9.09 27.61 -31.33
N ALA A 111 -8.50 28.58 -32.05
CA ALA A 111 -8.95 29.96 -31.96
C ALA A 111 -10.46 30.02 -32.22
N SER A 112 -11.23 30.49 -31.22
CA SER A 112 -12.65 30.77 -31.41
C SER A 112 -12.80 31.70 -32.61
N ARG A 113 -13.41 31.18 -33.68
CA ARG A 113 -13.74 31.98 -34.86
C ARG A 113 -14.76 33.05 -34.44
N PRO A 114 -14.52 34.32 -34.80
CA PRO A 114 -15.48 35.41 -34.59
C PRO A 114 -16.75 35.23 -35.42
#